data_AF-A0A348UJT1-F1
#
_entry.id   AF-A0A348UJT1-F1
#
_cell.length_a   1.000
_cell.length_b   1.000
_cell.length_c   1.000
_cell.angle_alpha   90.00
_cell.angle_beta   90.00
_cell.angle_gamma   90.00
#
_symmetry.space_group_name_H-M   'P 1'
#
loop_
_entity.id
_entity.type
_entity.pdbx_description
1 polymer ?
#
loop_
_entity_poly.entity_id
_entity_poly.type
_entity_poly.pdbx_seq_one_letter_code
_entity_poly.pdbx_strand_id
1 'polypeptide(L)'
;MSGVRSLYAVTIDSLGADGLGRARVNLPGAGERELAVRNALPGETIDAVVRRRRKGIWFAQGERVGPPSPERVVARCAHFEQCGGCVAQHRDHDLQLEFKTRQVKELLVARGLTPPDFGRPVTGPTFAYRHKARLGARYVDGELLIGFREAFSNRVVRMESCQILAPQIHAALPGLARVLGGFGAASQIPQIEVAAGDRDCAFVVRHLVPLSAHEEEQLAAWAANAGCAIYLQPAGYDSLRAPVTGVHPRVLAYELPALDLRFEFLPTDFTQVNPHVNRLLVDAVIQALDLPPGAAVTDLFCGIGNFSLALARRGYQVLGLEAAGGAVARATHNALLNDLQSHARFAVADLHAVGDQAAVLPSAQALASAQALVLDPPRSGAGPNLAAWCQSPGLEQIAYVSCNPETFASDAVVLGAAGFRLVDIRVFDMFPHTAHVETFGFFRRDR
;
A
#
# COMPACT_ATOMS: atom_id res chain seq x y z
N MET A 1 9.67 2.13 -34.13
CA MET A 1 9.24 0.86 -34.77
C MET A 1 7.81 0.57 -34.36
N SER A 2 6.88 0.81 -35.28
CA SER A 2 5.47 0.44 -35.19
C SER A 2 5.36 -1.08 -35.01
N GLY A 3 5.29 -1.52 -33.75
CA GLY A 3 5.38 -2.93 -33.38
C GLY A 3 4.15 -3.69 -33.83
N VAL A 4 4.33 -4.60 -34.79
CA VAL A 4 3.35 -5.65 -35.08
C VAL A 4 3.04 -6.35 -33.75
N ARG A 5 1.78 -6.26 -33.32
CA ARG A 5 1.27 -6.95 -32.15
C ARG A 5 1.24 -8.43 -32.50
N SER A 6 2.21 -9.18 -32.00
CA SER A 6 2.24 -10.63 -32.19
C SER A 6 1.16 -11.27 -31.33
N LEU A 7 0.38 -12.17 -31.93
CA LEU A 7 -0.65 -12.99 -31.31
C LEU A 7 -0.09 -14.40 -31.10
N TYR A 8 -0.32 -14.98 -29.93
CA TYR A 8 0.05 -16.36 -29.63
C TYR A 8 -1.11 -17.08 -28.94
N ALA A 9 -1.57 -18.18 -29.52
CA ALA A 9 -2.51 -19.08 -28.85
C ALA A 9 -1.73 -19.94 -27.84
N VAL A 10 -2.07 -19.82 -26.56
CA VAL A 10 -1.38 -20.51 -25.46
C VAL A 10 -2.38 -21.02 -24.43
N THR A 11 -2.02 -22.11 -23.75
CA THR A 11 -2.68 -22.52 -22.50
C THR A 11 -1.90 -21.93 -21.33
N ILE A 12 -2.61 -21.40 -20.34
CA ILE A 12 -2.00 -20.84 -19.14
C ILE A 12 -1.65 -21.94 -18.16
N ASP A 13 -0.38 -22.01 -17.75
CA ASP A 13 0.16 -23.03 -16.87
C ASP A 13 -0.08 -22.68 -15.38
N SER A 14 0.15 -21.42 -15.02
CA SER A 14 0.13 -20.97 -13.63
C SER A 14 -0.11 -19.46 -13.51
N LEU A 15 -0.10 -18.94 -12.28
CA LEU A 15 -0.05 -17.50 -12.01
C LEU A 15 1.31 -17.13 -11.44
N GLY A 16 1.88 -16.02 -11.89
CA GLY A 16 3.06 -15.44 -11.25
C GLY A 16 2.70 -14.50 -10.11
N ALA A 17 3.69 -14.08 -9.33
CA ALA A 17 3.48 -13.24 -8.15
C ALA A 17 2.87 -11.85 -8.44
N ASP A 18 2.89 -11.42 -9.70
CA ASP A 18 2.21 -10.21 -10.18
C ASP A 18 0.72 -10.42 -10.51
N GLY A 19 0.19 -11.63 -10.28
CA GLY A 19 -1.19 -12.02 -10.56
C GLY A 19 -1.49 -12.21 -12.05
N LEU A 20 -0.47 -12.28 -12.91
CA LEU A 20 -0.64 -12.53 -14.35
C LEU A 20 -0.48 -14.03 -14.66
N GLY A 21 -1.25 -14.51 -15.64
CA GLY A 21 -1.10 -15.86 -16.20
C GLY A 21 0.30 -16.09 -16.76
N ARG A 22 0.87 -17.26 -16.51
CA ARG A 22 2.16 -17.69 -17.04
C ARG A 22 1.93 -18.77 -18.09
N ALA A 23 2.60 -18.57 -19.22
CA ALA A 23 2.66 -19.55 -20.30
C ALA A 23 4.03 -19.45 -20.98
N ARG A 24 4.38 -20.46 -21.77
CA ARG A 24 5.57 -20.42 -22.62
C ARG A 24 5.21 -20.56 -24.09
N VAL A 25 5.96 -19.87 -24.94
CA VAL A 25 5.85 -20.02 -26.40
C VAL A 25 7.20 -20.35 -26.99
N ASN A 26 7.22 -21.34 -27.88
CA ASN A 26 8.41 -21.68 -28.64
C ASN A 26 8.43 -20.86 -29.94
N LEU A 27 9.47 -20.06 -30.12
CA LEU A 27 9.64 -19.23 -31.30
C LEU A 27 10.64 -19.89 -32.25
N PRO A 28 10.24 -20.20 -33.50
CA PRO A 28 11.16 -20.76 -34.49
C PRO A 28 12.44 -19.91 -34.61
N GLY A 29 13.60 -20.54 -34.38
CA GLY A 29 14.91 -19.89 -34.47
C GLY A 29 15.28 -18.95 -33.31
N ALA A 30 14.38 -18.70 -32.34
CA ALA A 30 14.64 -17.83 -31.20
C ALA A 30 14.51 -18.54 -29.84
N GLY A 31 13.98 -19.76 -29.81
CA GLY A 31 13.82 -20.58 -28.60
C GLY A 31 12.59 -20.19 -27.78
N GLU A 32 12.50 -20.74 -26.57
CA GLU A 32 11.37 -20.54 -25.67
C GLU A 32 11.35 -19.14 -25.06
N ARG A 33 10.15 -18.55 -24.91
CA ARG A 33 9.92 -17.28 -24.21
C ARG A 33 8.78 -17.42 -23.21
N GLU A 34 8.97 -16.81 -22.04
CA GLU A 34 7.92 -16.68 -21.03
C GLU A 34 6.95 -15.54 -21.41
N LEU A 35 5.66 -15.83 -21.34
CA LEU A 35 4.59 -14.85 -21.39
C LEU A 35 4.03 -14.60 -19.99
N ALA A 36 3.83 -13.33 -19.68
CA ALA A 36 3.02 -12.86 -18.55
C ALA A 36 1.73 -12.24 -19.11
N VAL A 37 0.61 -12.94 -18.98
CA VAL A 37 -0.65 -12.67 -19.66
C VAL A 37 -1.67 -12.11 -18.69
N ARG A 38 -2.16 -10.90 -18.96
CA ARG A 38 -3.27 -10.28 -18.23
C ARG A 38 -4.61 -10.91 -18.64
N ASN A 39 -5.58 -10.95 -17.72
CA ASN A 39 -6.93 -11.49 -17.93
C ASN A 39 -6.94 -12.99 -18.27
N ALA A 40 -6.05 -13.76 -17.65
CA ALA A 40 -5.79 -15.14 -18.00
C ALA A 40 -5.53 -15.96 -16.73
N LEU A 41 -6.30 -17.02 -16.52
CA LEU A 41 -6.20 -17.92 -15.36
C LEU A 41 -5.64 -19.28 -15.77
N PRO A 42 -5.04 -20.04 -14.82
CA PRO A 42 -4.55 -21.38 -15.09
C PRO A 42 -5.61 -22.28 -15.73
N GLY A 43 -5.18 -23.08 -16.72
CA GLY A 43 -6.03 -23.98 -17.49
C GLY A 43 -6.78 -23.33 -18.66
N GLU A 44 -6.79 -22.00 -18.78
CA GLU A 44 -7.47 -21.33 -19.89
C GLU A 44 -6.64 -21.33 -21.17
N THR A 45 -7.32 -21.50 -22.31
CA THR A 45 -6.74 -21.24 -23.63
C THR A 45 -7.02 -19.79 -24.04
N ILE A 46 -5.95 -19.07 -24.36
CA ILE A 46 -5.92 -17.61 -24.51
C ILE A 46 -5.18 -17.24 -25.79
N ASP A 47 -5.76 -16.31 -26.54
CA ASP A 47 -5.07 -15.53 -27.55
C ASP A 47 -4.33 -14.37 -26.88
N ALA A 48 -3.01 -14.49 -26.78
CA ALA A 48 -2.14 -13.55 -26.09
C ALA A 48 -1.56 -12.50 -27.05
N VAL A 49 -2.05 -11.27 -26.95
CA VAL A 49 -1.56 -10.13 -27.73
C VAL A 49 -0.42 -9.43 -26.99
N VAL A 50 0.81 -9.58 -27.47
CA VAL A 50 1.99 -8.96 -26.83
C VAL A 50 1.89 -7.44 -26.89
N ARG A 51 1.99 -6.80 -25.71
CA ARG A 51 1.96 -5.33 -25.54
C ARG A 51 3.33 -4.76 -25.21
N ARG A 52 4.15 -5.50 -24.47
CA ARG A 52 5.46 -5.03 -23.99
C ARG A 52 6.43 -6.20 -23.83
N ARG A 53 7.71 -5.96 -24.08
CA ARG A 53 8.79 -6.91 -23.81
C ARG A 53 9.76 -6.28 -22.81
N ARG A 54 10.16 -7.01 -21.76
CA ARG A 54 11.11 -6.51 -20.75
C ARG A 54 11.84 -7.67 -20.10
N LYS A 55 13.19 -7.61 -20.05
CA LYS A 55 14.04 -8.59 -19.36
C LYS A 55 13.71 -10.04 -19.74
N GLY A 56 13.52 -10.33 -21.03
CA GLY A 56 13.19 -11.67 -21.52
C GLY A 56 11.71 -12.08 -21.41
N ILE A 57 10.91 -11.39 -20.57
CA ILE A 57 9.48 -11.68 -20.39
C ILE A 57 8.62 -10.86 -21.38
N TRP A 58 7.62 -11.51 -21.96
CA TRP A 58 6.68 -10.91 -22.89
C TRP A 58 5.33 -10.67 -22.20
N PHE A 59 4.99 -9.41 -21.98
CA PHE A 59 3.75 -9.01 -21.34
C PHE A 59 2.64 -8.88 -22.38
N ALA A 60 1.57 -9.63 -22.19
CA ALA A 60 0.48 -9.74 -23.15
C ALA A 60 -0.88 -9.44 -22.51
N GLN A 61 -1.81 -8.96 -23.34
CA GLN A 61 -3.23 -8.93 -23.02
C GLN A 61 -3.86 -10.23 -23.53
N GLY A 62 -4.55 -10.96 -22.67
CA GLY A 62 -5.25 -12.19 -23.04
C GLY A 62 -6.69 -11.92 -23.48
N GLU A 63 -7.10 -12.62 -24.54
CA GLU A 63 -8.49 -12.82 -24.94
C GLU A 63 -8.78 -14.32 -24.89
N ARG A 64 -9.82 -14.73 -24.16
CA ARG A 64 -10.14 -16.15 -23.97
C ARG A 64 -10.84 -16.71 -25.20
N VAL A 65 -10.34 -17.82 -25.71
CA VAL A 65 -10.88 -18.52 -26.89
C VAL A 65 -11.55 -19.86 -26.57
N GLY A 66 -11.49 -20.29 -25.30
CA GLY A 66 -12.07 -21.53 -24.79
C GLY A 66 -13.03 -21.34 -23.60
N PRO A 67 -13.47 -22.44 -22.96
CA PRO A 67 -14.26 -22.36 -21.74
C PRO A 67 -13.47 -21.65 -20.62
N PRO A 68 -14.16 -20.91 -19.73
CA PRO A 68 -13.51 -20.26 -18.60
C PRO A 68 -12.97 -21.28 -17.60
N SER A 69 -11.90 -20.91 -16.90
CA SER A 69 -11.46 -21.64 -15.71
C SER A 69 -12.60 -21.71 -14.68
N PRO A 70 -12.75 -22.81 -13.92
CA PRO A 70 -13.73 -22.89 -12.83
C PRO A 70 -13.48 -21.84 -11.72
N GLU A 71 -12.26 -21.30 -11.64
CA GLU A 71 -11.91 -20.23 -10.70
C GLU A 71 -12.37 -18.84 -11.15
N ARG A 72 -12.85 -18.72 -12.40
CA ARG A 72 -13.17 -17.43 -13.02
C ARG A 72 -14.51 -16.90 -12.54
N VAL A 73 -14.52 -15.63 -12.19
CA VAL A 73 -15.75 -14.85 -11.96
C VAL A 73 -15.79 -13.65 -12.90
N VAL A 74 -16.97 -13.05 -13.05
CA VAL A 74 -17.13 -11.81 -13.82
C VAL A 74 -16.57 -10.64 -12.99
N ALA A 75 -15.61 -9.92 -13.56
CA ALA A 75 -15.07 -8.72 -12.92
C ALA A 75 -16.16 -7.64 -12.80
N ARG A 76 -16.33 -7.09 -11.60
CA ARG A 76 -17.36 -6.07 -11.33
C ARG A 76 -17.04 -4.71 -11.97
N CYS A 77 -15.76 -4.39 -12.12
CA CYS A 77 -15.32 -3.13 -12.70
C CYS A 77 -15.29 -3.21 -14.24
N ALA A 78 -16.05 -2.34 -14.91
CA ALA A 78 -16.07 -2.23 -16.37
C ALA A 78 -14.70 -1.90 -16.98
N HIS A 79 -13.80 -1.27 -16.20
CA HIS A 79 -12.46 -0.92 -16.64
C HIS A 79 -11.42 -2.01 -16.37
N PHE A 80 -11.80 -3.16 -15.79
CA PHE A 80 -10.87 -4.17 -15.30
C PHE A 80 -9.86 -4.63 -16.36
N GLU A 81 -10.29 -4.90 -17.59
CA GLU A 81 -9.38 -5.45 -18.61
C GLU A 81 -8.28 -4.45 -19.02
N GLN A 82 -8.59 -3.15 -18.99
CA GLN A 82 -7.69 -2.09 -19.45
C GLN A 82 -6.88 -1.45 -18.31
N CYS A 83 -7.49 -1.28 -17.14
CA CYS A 83 -6.92 -0.57 -15.99
C CYS A 83 -5.86 -1.39 -15.26
N GLY A 84 -4.65 -0.84 -15.11
CA GLY A 84 -3.55 -1.48 -14.41
C GLY A 84 -3.68 -1.54 -12.87
N GLY A 85 -4.76 -0.99 -12.30
CA GLY A 85 -4.94 -0.90 -10.84
C GLY A 85 -5.29 -2.24 -10.16
N CYS A 86 -6.15 -3.05 -10.77
CA CYS A 86 -6.50 -4.39 -10.30
C CYS A 86 -5.96 -5.43 -11.29
N VAL A 87 -5.64 -6.62 -10.82
CA VAL A 87 -5.19 -7.74 -11.68
C VAL A 87 -6.01 -9.00 -11.48
N ALA A 88 -6.79 -9.11 -10.40
CA ALA A 88 -7.40 -10.37 -9.99
C ALA A 88 -8.93 -10.36 -9.86
N GLN A 89 -9.65 -9.29 -10.25
CA GLN A 89 -11.13 -9.25 -10.15
C GLN A 89 -11.85 -10.35 -10.93
N HIS A 90 -11.17 -10.99 -11.87
CA HIS A 90 -11.69 -12.08 -12.68
C HIS A 90 -11.53 -13.47 -12.02
N ARG A 91 -11.01 -13.54 -10.79
CA ARG A 91 -10.86 -14.77 -9.99
C ARG A 91 -11.70 -14.65 -8.74
N ASP A 92 -12.31 -15.75 -8.30
CA ASP A 92 -13.00 -15.79 -7.01
C ASP A 92 -12.11 -15.24 -5.87
N HIS A 93 -12.70 -14.51 -4.92
CA HIS A 93 -11.95 -13.78 -3.91
C HIS A 93 -11.27 -14.70 -2.89
N ASP A 94 -11.89 -15.80 -2.48
CA ASP A 94 -11.26 -16.76 -1.56
C ASP A 94 -10.04 -17.39 -2.24
N LEU A 95 -10.15 -17.69 -3.53
CA LEU A 95 -9.02 -18.19 -4.33
C LEU A 95 -7.92 -17.14 -4.53
N GLN A 96 -8.22 -15.83 -4.46
CA GLN A 96 -7.18 -14.79 -4.43
C GLN A 96 -6.41 -14.85 -3.11
N LEU A 97 -7.09 -15.02 -1.98
CA LEU A 97 -6.47 -15.12 -0.66
C LEU A 97 -5.61 -16.37 -0.54
N GLU A 98 -6.09 -17.52 -1.01
CA GLU A 98 -5.30 -18.76 -1.06
C GLU A 98 -4.03 -18.59 -1.89
N PHE A 99 -4.12 -17.94 -3.05
CA PHE A 99 -2.96 -17.64 -3.89
C PHE A 99 -1.96 -16.73 -3.18
N LYS A 100 -2.43 -15.68 -2.48
CA LYS A 100 -1.57 -14.78 -1.70
C LYS A 100 -0.87 -15.51 -0.56
N THR A 101 -1.60 -16.31 0.22
CA THR A 101 -1.05 -17.11 1.32
C THR A 101 -0.01 -18.11 0.85
N ARG A 102 -0.29 -18.82 -0.24
CA ARG A 102 0.65 -19.77 -0.83
C ARG A 102 1.96 -19.11 -1.24
N GLN A 103 1.91 -17.92 -1.86
CA GLN A 103 3.14 -17.21 -2.24
C GLN A 103 4.04 -16.89 -1.05
N VAL A 104 3.47 -16.39 0.06
CA VAL A 104 4.27 -16.11 1.27
C VAL A 104 4.89 -17.39 1.82
N LYS A 105 4.11 -18.47 1.88
CA LYS A 105 4.57 -19.78 2.35
C LYS A 105 5.71 -20.33 1.48
N GLU A 106 5.56 -20.30 0.16
CA GLU A 106 6.58 -20.77 -0.78
C GLU A 106 7.87 -19.95 -0.66
N LEU A 107 7.78 -18.63 -0.48
CA LEU A 107 8.94 -17.77 -0.28
C LEU A 107 9.69 -18.09 1.02
N LEU A 108 8.99 -18.33 2.12
CA LEU A 108 9.61 -18.71 3.39
C LEU A 108 10.31 -20.07 3.27
N VAL A 109 9.64 -21.06 2.68
CA VAL A 109 10.22 -22.40 2.46
C VAL A 109 11.43 -22.34 1.54
N ALA A 110 11.39 -21.53 0.48
CA ALA A 110 12.52 -21.34 -0.43
C ALA A 110 13.74 -20.70 0.24
N ARG A 111 13.56 -20.02 1.39
CA ARG A 111 14.64 -19.49 2.23
C ARG A 111 15.05 -20.43 3.37
N GLY A 112 14.54 -21.66 3.38
CA GLY A 112 14.86 -22.67 4.39
C GLY A 112 14.14 -22.47 5.73
N LEU A 113 13.09 -21.64 5.77
CA LEU A 113 12.27 -21.45 6.97
C LEU A 113 11.09 -22.42 6.97
N THR A 114 10.70 -22.87 8.17
CA THR A 114 9.48 -23.66 8.38
C THR A 114 8.42 -22.77 9.01
N PRO A 115 7.53 -22.15 8.22
CA PRO A 115 6.49 -21.29 8.79
C PRO A 115 5.46 -22.10 9.59
N PRO A 116 4.86 -21.52 10.64
CA PRO A 116 3.72 -22.12 11.31
C PRO A 116 2.49 -22.14 10.40
N ASP A 117 1.37 -22.67 10.90
CA ASP A 117 0.11 -22.56 10.19
C ASP A 117 -0.30 -21.08 10.05
N PHE A 118 -0.72 -20.70 8.86
CA PHE A 118 -1.14 -19.32 8.56
C PHE A 118 -2.55 -19.03 9.08
N GLY A 119 -3.31 -20.07 9.39
CA GLY A 119 -4.74 -19.96 9.68
C GLY A 119 -5.52 -19.37 8.49
N ARG A 120 -6.66 -18.75 8.79
CA ARG A 120 -7.47 -18.07 7.79
C ARG A 120 -6.92 -16.67 7.52
N PRO A 121 -6.77 -16.25 6.25
CA PRO A 121 -6.42 -14.87 5.92
C PRO A 121 -7.44 -13.89 6.51
N VAL A 122 -6.95 -12.75 6.98
CA VAL A 122 -7.79 -11.69 7.52
C VAL A 122 -8.27 -10.82 6.36
N THR A 123 -9.59 -10.63 6.26
CA THR A 123 -10.20 -9.87 5.18
C THR A 123 -11.24 -8.87 5.70
N GLY A 124 -11.69 -7.99 4.82
CA GLY A 124 -12.69 -6.95 5.07
C GLY A 124 -13.43 -6.62 3.77
N PRO A 125 -13.99 -5.40 3.63
CA PRO A 125 -14.60 -4.98 2.37
C PRO A 125 -13.64 -5.10 1.18
N THR A 126 -14.10 -5.74 0.11
CA THR A 126 -13.31 -5.96 -1.13
C THR A 126 -13.52 -4.86 -2.17
N PHE A 127 -14.58 -4.06 -1.99
CA PHE A 127 -14.89 -2.85 -2.75
C PHE A 127 -15.08 -1.68 -1.79
N ALA A 128 -15.01 -0.46 -2.31
CA ALA A 128 -15.13 0.79 -1.55
C ALA A 128 -14.19 0.91 -0.34
N TYR A 129 -13.08 0.16 -0.35
CA TYR A 129 -12.16 0.07 0.78
C TYR A 129 -10.99 1.05 0.70
N ARG A 130 -10.65 1.52 -0.51
CA ARG A 130 -9.38 2.20 -0.78
C ARG A 130 -9.49 3.69 -0.48
N HIS A 131 -8.96 4.07 0.67
CA HIS A 131 -8.97 5.44 1.16
C HIS A 131 -7.83 6.30 0.61
N LYS A 132 -6.76 5.69 0.07
CA LYS A 132 -5.67 6.44 -0.58
C LYS A 132 -5.31 5.89 -1.95
N ALA A 133 -5.08 6.81 -2.89
CA ALA A 133 -4.62 6.47 -4.22
C ALA A 133 -3.84 7.62 -4.87
N ARG A 134 -3.02 7.27 -5.86
CA ARG A 134 -2.38 8.21 -6.76
C ARG A 134 -2.88 7.93 -8.16
N LEU A 135 -3.58 8.90 -8.74
CA LEU A 135 -4.18 8.84 -10.06
C LEU A 135 -3.34 9.68 -11.02
N GLY A 136 -3.14 9.15 -12.23
CA GLY A 136 -2.62 9.95 -13.32
C GLY A 136 -3.69 10.91 -13.83
N ALA A 137 -3.28 12.09 -14.23
CA ALA A 137 -4.12 13.04 -14.94
C ALA A 137 -3.51 13.31 -16.32
N ARG A 138 -4.36 13.35 -17.35
CA ARG A 138 -3.90 13.57 -18.73
C ARG A 138 -4.99 14.25 -19.56
N TYR A 139 -4.64 15.40 -20.12
CA TYR A 139 -5.52 16.12 -21.04
C TYR A 139 -5.40 15.57 -22.46
N VAL A 140 -6.50 15.13 -23.05
CA VAL A 140 -6.57 14.51 -24.39
C VAL A 140 -7.86 14.98 -25.06
N ASP A 141 -7.77 15.48 -26.30
CA ASP A 141 -8.92 15.83 -27.14
C ASP A 141 -9.99 16.71 -26.46
N GLY A 142 -9.55 17.69 -25.64
CA GLY A 142 -10.46 18.61 -24.94
C GLY A 142 -11.00 18.10 -23.60
N GLU A 143 -10.55 16.93 -23.14
CA GLU A 143 -11.00 16.30 -21.89
C GLU A 143 -9.81 16.01 -20.96
N LEU A 144 -9.96 16.31 -19.66
CA LEU A 144 -9.01 15.85 -18.65
C LEU A 144 -9.40 14.46 -18.14
N LEU A 145 -8.60 13.46 -18.46
CA LEU A 145 -8.75 12.12 -17.91
C LEU A 145 -8.10 12.05 -16.53
N ILE A 146 -8.80 11.55 -15.53
CA ILE A 146 -8.27 11.26 -14.19
C ILE A 146 -8.50 9.78 -13.89
N GLY A 147 -7.43 9.03 -13.65
CA GLY A 147 -7.56 7.61 -13.35
C GLY A 147 -6.24 6.88 -13.17
N PHE A 148 -6.31 5.55 -13.06
CA PHE A 148 -5.10 4.73 -13.06
C PHE A 148 -4.51 4.62 -14.47
N ARG A 149 -3.24 4.21 -14.55
CA ARG A 149 -2.60 3.90 -15.82
C ARG A 149 -3.19 2.63 -16.42
N GLU A 150 -3.27 2.60 -17.74
CA GLU A 150 -3.56 1.38 -18.47
C GLU A 150 -2.49 0.31 -18.24
N ALA A 151 -2.89 -0.97 -18.25
CA ALA A 151 -1.97 -2.08 -18.17
C ALA A 151 -0.93 -2.01 -19.31
N PHE A 152 0.34 -2.19 -18.96
CA PHE A 152 1.48 -2.19 -19.89
C PHE A 152 1.66 -0.88 -20.70
N SER A 153 1.11 0.24 -20.23
CA SER A 153 1.07 1.53 -20.95
C SER A 153 1.27 2.70 -20.00
N ASN A 154 1.68 3.86 -20.55
CA ASN A 154 1.74 5.13 -19.81
C ASN A 154 0.48 5.99 -20.03
N ARG A 155 -0.52 5.48 -20.74
CA ARG A 155 -1.81 6.16 -20.92
C ARG A 155 -2.64 6.04 -19.64
N VAL A 156 -3.52 7.02 -19.44
CA VAL A 156 -4.49 7.04 -18.35
C VAL A 156 -5.80 6.45 -18.88
N VAL A 157 -6.41 5.56 -18.13
CA VAL A 157 -7.72 4.99 -18.48
C VAL A 157 -8.76 6.10 -18.43
N ARG A 158 -9.61 6.21 -19.45
CA ARG A 158 -10.87 6.98 -19.34
C ARG A 158 -11.78 6.25 -18.36
N MET A 159 -11.73 6.68 -17.11
CA MET A 159 -12.37 6.03 -15.98
C MET A 159 -13.53 6.89 -15.50
N GLU A 160 -14.75 6.38 -15.66
CA GLU A 160 -15.96 7.07 -15.17
C GLU A 160 -16.21 6.74 -13.70
N SER A 161 -15.71 5.59 -13.25
CA SER A 161 -15.96 5.09 -11.91
C SER A 161 -14.84 4.16 -11.46
N CYS A 162 -14.59 4.07 -10.15
CA CYS A 162 -13.66 3.10 -9.60
C CYS A 162 -14.23 2.49 -8.33
N GLN A 163 -14.69 1.24 -8.41
CA GLN A 163 -15.45 0.58 -7.35
C GLN A 163 -14.62 0.23 -6.11
N ILE A 164 -13.28 0.26 -6.20
CA ILE A 164 -12.42 0.02 -5.03
C ILE A 164 -12.17 1.29 -4.21
N LEU A 165 -12.29 2.48 -4.81
CA LEU A 165 -12.08 3.75 -4.10
C LEU A 165 -13.19 4.01 -3.10
N ALA A 166 -12.85 4.66 -1.99
CA ALA A 166 -13.83 5.09 -1.00
C ALA A 166 -14.98 5.88 -1.66
N PRO A 167 -16.24 5.74 -1.19
CA PRO A 167 -17.41 6.31 -1.86
C PRO A 167 -17.30 7.82 -2.11
N GLN A 168 -16.79 8.59 -1.13
CA GLN A 168 -16.61 10.02 -1.28
C GLN A 168 -15.56 10.41 -2.34
N ILE A 169 -14.52 9.60 -2.53
CA ILE A 169 -13.54 9.82 -3.61
C ILE A 169 -14.17 9.45 -4.95
N HIS A 170 -14.79 8.27 -5.01
CA HIS A 170 -15.44 7.75 -6.21
C HIS A 170 -16.45 8.75 -6.79
N ALA A 171 -17.32 9.31 -5.95
CA ALA A 171 -18.37 10.22 -6.38
C ALA A 171 -17.83 11.56 -6.92
N ALA A 172 -16.70 12.04 -6.40
CA ALA A 172 -16.17 13.36 -6.75
C ALA A 172 -15.32 13.35 -8.04
N LEU A 173 -14.77 12.21 -8.46
CA LEU A 173 -13.83 12.14 -9.59
C LEU A 173 -14.36 12.73 -10.90
N PRO A 174 -15.58 12.42 -11.39
CA PRO A 174 -16.08 12.98 -12.64
C PRO A 174 -16.26 14.50 -12.57
N GLY A 175 -16.67 15.02 -11.41
CA GLY A 175 -16.80 16.46 -11.16
C GLY A 175 -15.45 17.17 -11.19
N LEU A 176 -14.45 16.59 -10.52
CA LEU A 176 -13.10 17.12 -10.47
C LEU A 176 -12.46 17.18 -11.87
N ALA A 177 -12.62 16.10 -12.64
CA ALA A 177 -12.15 16.03 -14.04
C ALA A 177 -12.76 17.13 -14.90
N ARG A 178 -14.07 17.39 -14.75
CA ARG A 178 -14.78 18.45 -15.49
C ARG A 178 -14.27 19.85 -15.13
N VAL A 179 -14.11 20.15 -13.84
CA VAL A 179 -13.66 21.47 -13.40
C VAL A 179 -12.22 21.73 -13.84
N LEU A 180 -11.30 20.81 -13.52
CA LEU A 180 -9.90 20.95 -13.90
C LEU A 180 -9.70 20.92 -15.41
N GLY A 181 -10.56 20.21 -16.16
CA GLY A 181 -10.54 20.19 -17.62
C GLY A 181 -10.90 21.53 -18.28
N GLY A 182 -11.61 22.41 -17.57
CA GLY A 182 -11.92 23.76 -18.05
C GLY A 182 -10.80 24.78 -17.86
N PHE A 183 -9.71 24.40 -17.16
CA PHE A 183 -8.62 25.30 -16.83
C PHE A 183 -7.64 25.44 -17.99
N GLY A 184 -7.03 26.62 -18.14
CA GLY A 184 -5.95 26.84 -19.11
C GLY A 184 -4.75 25.94 -18.80
N ALA A 185 -4.56 25.61 -17.52
CA ALA A 185 -3.52 24.72 -17.03
C ALA A 185 -3.85 23.22 -17.11
N ALA A 186 -4.99 22.79 -17.68
CA ALA A 186 -5.44 21.40 -17.65
C ALA A 186 -4.39 20.38 -18.16
N SER A 187 -3.67 20.73 -19.22
CA SER A 187 -2.60 19.89 -19.79
C SER A 187 -1.35 19.77 -18.92
N GLN A 188 -1.23 20.63 -17.90
CA GLN A 188 -0.10 20.73 -16.97
C GLN A 188 -0.44 20.15 -15.59
N ILE A 189 -1.52 19.37 -15.49
CA ILE A 189 -1.91 18.63 -14.28
C ILE A 189 -1.59 17.15 -14.52
N PRO A 190 -0.40 16.64 -14.11
CA PRO A 190 0.00 15.27 -14.40
C PRO A 190 -0.56 14.23 -13.43
N GLN A 191 -1.02 14.65 -12.26
CA GLN A 191 -1.31 13.74 -11.15
C GLN A 191 -2.31 14.32 -10.16
N ILE A 192 -3.18 13.46 -9.64
CA ILE A 192 -4.06 13.74 -8.51
C ILE A 192 -3.79 12.69 -7.44
N GLU A 193 -3.45 13.11 -6.22
CA GLU A 193 -3.49 12.21 -5.06
C GLU A 193 -4.81 12.35 -4.34
N VAL A 194 -5.33 11.24 -3.81
CA VAL A 194 -6.60 11.21 -3.10
C VAL A 194 -6.39 10.57 -1.73
N ALA A 195 -7.04 11.15 -0.72
CA ALA A 195 -7.05 10.63 0.63
C ALA A 195 -8.45 10.79 1.23
N ALA A 196 -8.91 9.78 1.97
CA ALA A 196 -10.18 9.77 2.68
C ALA A 196 -9.95 9.47 4.15
N GLY A 197 -10.52 10.29 5.02
CA GLY A 197 -10.79 9.94 6.41
C GLY A 197 -12.09 9.14 6.52
N ASP A 198 -12.55 8.94 7.76
CA ASP A 198 -13.80 8.21 8.04
C ASP A 198 -15.04 9.00 7.58
N ARG A 199 -14.96 10.33 7.52
CA ARG A 199 -16.10 11.21 7.17
C ARG A 199 -15.86 12.12 5.96
N ASP A 200 -14.62 12.52 5.74
CA ASP A 200 -14.24 13.53 4.75
C ASP A 200 -13.22 12.98 3.74
N CYS A 201 -13.00 13.69 2.64
CA CYS A 201 -11.90 13.41 1.71
C CYS A 201 -11.18 14.67 1.25
N ALA A 202 -9.98 14.45 0.71
CA ALA A 202 -9.14 15.46 0.15
C ALA A 202 -8.46 15.00 -1.13
N PHE A 203 -8.23 15.96 -2.02
CA PHE A 203 -7.50 15.80 -3.26
C PHE A 203 -6.25 16.68 -3.23
N VAL A 204 -5.13 16.16 -3.71
CA VAL A 204 -3.91 16.94 -3.94
C VAL A 204 -3.74 17.06 -5.45
N VAL A 205 -3.90 18.27 -5.96
CA VAL A 205 -3.74 18.58 -7.38
C VAL A 205 -2.29 18.98 -7.62
N ARG A 206 -1.53 18.11 -8.28
CA ARG A 206 -0.19 18.45 -8.76
C ARG A 206 -0.32 19.26 -10.03
N HIS A 207 0.27 20.45 -10.08
CA HIS A 207 0.22 21.32 -11.26
C HIS A 207 1.63 21.84 -11.58
N LEU A 208 2.02 21.83 -12.86
CA LEU A 208 3.36 22.22 -13.29
C LEU A 208 3.47 23.71 -13.62
N VAL A 209 2.34 24.39 -13.77
CA VAL A 209 2.24 25.84 -13.97
C VAL A 209 1.26 26.42 -12.95
N PRO A 210 1.44 27.67 -12.48
CA PRO A 210 0.51 28.29 -11.54
C PRO A 210 -0.93 28.31 -12.07
N LEU A 211 -1.89 28.07 -11.19
CA LEU A 211 -3.30 28.34 -11.46
C LEU A 211 -3.54 29.85 -11.29
N SER A 212 -4.42 30.43 -12.10
CA SER A 212 -4.90 31.79 -11.91
C SER A 212 -5.80 31.90 -10.68
N ALA A 213 -5.97 33.12 -10.14
CA ALA A 213 -6.86 33.34 -9.00
C ALA A 213 -8.31 32.91 -9.29
N HIS A 214 -8.78 33.08 -10.53
CA HIS A 214 -10.10 32.65 -10.95
C HIS A 214 -10.23 31.12 -10.96
N GLU A 215 -9.21 30.39 -11.43
CA GLU A 215 -9.19 28.92 -11.39
C GLU A 215 -9.13 28.39 -9.95
N GLU A 216 -8.33 29.01 -9.07
CA GLU A 216 -8.30 28.66 -7.64
C GLU A 216 -9.69 28.89 -6.98
N GLU A 217 -10.39 29.98 -7.31
CA GLU A 217 -11.74 30.28 -6.81
C GLU A 217 -12.80 29.28 -7.33
N GLN A 218 -12.77 28.95 -8.63
CA GLN A 218 -13.64 27.94 -9.22
C GLN A 218 -13.44 26.57 -8.56
N LEU A 219 -12.18 26.21 -8.30
CA LEU A 219 -11.82 24.96 -7.64
C LEU A 219 -12.29 24.92 -6.18
N ALA A 220 -12.16 26.04 -5.46
CA ALA A 220 -12.67 26.21 -4.10
C ALA A 220 -14.20 26.08 -4.04
N ALA A 221 -14.93 26.75 -4.94
CA ALA A 221 -16.38 26.68 -5.02
C ALA A 221 -16.87 25.26 -5.32
N TRP A 222 -16.21 24.57 -6.25
CA TRP A 222 -16.51 23.17 -6.54
C TRP A 222 -16.27 22.26 -5.33
N ALA A 223 -15.11 22.41 -4.67
CA ALA A 223 -14.74 21.58 -3.53
C ALA A 223 -15.70 21.75 -2.35
N ALA A 224 -16.16 22.99 -2.09
CA ALA A 224 -17.18 23.27 -1.09
C ALA A 224 -18.50 22.54 -1.38
N ASN A 225 -18.96 22.57 -2.63
CA ASN A 225 -20.16 21.86 -3.06
C ASN A 225 -20.01 20.33 -3.03
N ALA A 226 -18.81 19.82 -3.35
CA ALA A 226 -18.49 18.41 -3.33
C ALA A 226 -18.23 17.86 -1.91
N GLY A 227 -18.10 18.73 -0.90
CA GLY A 227 -17.82 18.34 0.48
C GLY A 227 -16.40 17.79 0.70
N CYS A 228 -15.42 18.25 -0.09
CA CYS A 228 -14.04 17.79 0.00
C CYS A 228 -13.04 18.94 0.13
N ALA A 229 -11.80 18.63 0.52
CA ALA A 229 -10.69 19.57 0.48
C ALA A 229 -9.86 19.41 -0.80
N ILE A 230 -9.35 20.52 -1.34
CA ILE A 230 -8.38 20.49 -2.44
C ILE A 230 -7.12 21.24 -2.04
N TYR A 231 -6.01 20.51 -2.00
CA TYR A 231 -4.67 21.01 -1.80
C TYR A 231 -3.97 21.17 -3.15
N LEU A 232 -3.12 22.19 -3.27
CA LEU A 232 -2.31 22.41 -4.47
C LEU A 232 -0.86 21.99 -4.20
N GLN A 233 -0.23 21.36 -5.18
CA GLN A 233 1.18 20.96 -5.12
C GLN A 233 1.91 21.42 -6.40
N PRO A 234 2.50 22.63 -6.40
CA PRO A 234 3.19 23.20 -7.57
C PRO A 234 4.52 22.52 -7.90
N ALA A 235 5.19 21.88 -6.93
CA ALA A 235 6.52 21.31 -7.08
C ALA A 235 6.63 19.94 -6.38
N GLY A 236 7.73 19.65 -5.68
CA GLY A 236 7.93 18.38 -4.95
C GLY A 236 6.95 18.15 -3.81
N TYR A 237 7.10 17.05 -3.06
CA TYR A 237 6.22 16.72 -1.93
C TYR A 237 6.12 17.86 -0.91
N ASP A 238 7.22 18.57 -0.66
CA ASP A 238 7.32 19.64 0.32
C ASP A 238 6.63 20.95 -0.11
N SER A 239 6.08 21.00 -1.33
CA SER A 239 5.41 22.19 -1.87
C SER A 239 3.91 22.25 -1.59
N LEU A 240 3.37 21.33 -0.78
CA LEU A 240 1.95 21.27 -0.47
C LEU A 240 1.46 22.61 0.10
N ARG A 241 0.56 23.27 -0.62
CA ARG A 241 -0.13 24.49 -0.16
C ARG A 241 -1.40 24.11 0.62
N ALA A 242 -1.80 24.99 1.53
CA ALA A 242 -3.07 24.88 2.23
C ALA A 242 -4.26 24.78 1.24
N PRO A 243 -5.41 24.21 1.67
CA PRO A 243 -6.54 24.03 0.77
C PRO A 243 -7.07 25.33 0.17
N VAL A 244 -7.45 25.29 -1.11
CA VAL A 244 -8.04 26.45 -1.81
C VAL A 244 -9.40 26.88 -1.24
N THR A 245 -10.07 26.01 -0.48
CA THR A 245 -11.40 26.27 0.10
C THR A 245 -11.43 27.33 1.20
N GLY A 246 -10.30 27.87 1.65
CA GLY A 246 -10.23 28.97 2.64
C GLY A 246 -10.68 28.62 4.06
N VAL A 247 -11.40 27.51 4.25
CA VAL A 247 -11.67 26.92 5.56
C VAL A 247 -10.38 26.29 6.05
N HIS A 248 -10.04 26.50 7.33
CA HIS A 248 -8.95 25.83 8.08
C HIS A 248 -8.64 24.44 7.51
N PRO A 249 -7.35 24.03 7.40
CA PRO A 249 -7.00 22.78 6.75
C PRO A 249 -7.92 21.68 7.28
N ARG A 250 -8.78 21.12 6.42
CA ARG A 250 -9.61 19.98 6.78
C ARG A 250 -8.66 18.82 7.01
N VAL A 251 -8.22 18.69 8.25
CA VAL A 251 -7.41 17.56 8.70
C VAL A 251 -8.31 16.34 8.55
N LEU A 252 -7.85 15.37 7.77
CA LEU A 252 -8.55 14.10 7.67
C LEU A 252 -8.36 13.36 8.99
N ALA A 253 -9.34 12.56 9.36
CA ALA A 253 -9.23 11.73 10.54
C ALA A 253 -9.76 10.33 10.29
N TYR A 254 -9.15 9.35 10.94
CA TYR A 254 -9.69 8.00 11.09
C TYR A 254 -9.65 7.58 12.56
N GLU A 255 -10.52 6.64 12.92
CA GLU A 255 -10.65 6.16 14.29
C GLU A 255 -10.26 4.68 14.41
N LEU A 256 -9.78 4.31 15.60
CA LEU A 256 -9.73 2.93 16.10
C LEU A 256 -10.73 2.81 17.26
N PRO A 257 -12.02 2.55 16.99
CA PRO A 257 -13.09 2.69 17.99
C PRO A 257 -12.92 1.77 19.21
N ALA A 258 -12.37 0.56 19.02
CA ALA A 258 -12.13 -0.39 20.10
C ALA A 258 -11.12 0.09 21.16
N LEU A 259 -10.35 1.13 20.84
CA LEU A 259 -9.34 1.74 21.72
C LEU A 259 -9.69 3.19 22.07
N ASP A 260 -10.80 3.71 21.55
CA ASP A 260 -11.16 5.13 21.66
C ASP A 260 -10.00 6.04 21.23
N LEU A 261 -9.46 5.76 20.04
CA LEU A 261 -8.38 6.53 19.45
C LEU A 261 -8.81 7.22 18.16
N ARG A 262 -8.38 8.47 18.01
CA ARG A 262 -8.55 9.28 16.81
C ARG A 262 -7.20 9.70 16.26
N PHE A 263 -6.99 9.49 14.97
CA PHE A 263 -5.78 9.87 14.27
C PHE A 263 -6.11 10.95 13.27
N GLU A 264 -5.49 12.11 13.45
CA GLU A 264 -5.50 13.18 12.47
C GLU A 264 -4.33 13.01 11.49
N PHE A 265 -4.52 13.42 10.24
CA PHE A 265 -3.51 13.31 9.18
C PHE A 265 -3.76 14.27 8.00
N LEU A 266 -2.71 14.58 7.27
CA LEU A 266 -2.75 15.29 6.00
C LEU A 266 -2.89 14.32 4.82
N PRO A 267 -3.40 14.77 3.66
CA PRO A 267 -3.54 13.90 2.49
C PRO A 267 -2.23 13.30 1.98
N THR A 268 -1.09 13.90 2.32
CA THR A 268 0.26 13.42 1.97
C THR A 268 0.85 12.46 3.02
N ASP A 269 0.31 12.43 4.24
CA ASP A 269 0.77 11.51 5.29
C ASP A 269 0.43 10.07 4.92
N PHE A 270 1.34 9.13 5.20
CA PHE A 270 1.04 7.72 4.98
C PHE A 270 -0.01 7.22 5.97
N THR A 271 -1.05 6.57 5.44
CA THR A 271 -2.01 5.79 6.22
C THR A 271 -2.32 4.52 5.46
N GLN A 272 -2.75 3.48 6.18
CA GLN A 272 -3.13 2.21 5.56
C GLN A 272 -4.32 2.42 4.62
N VAL A 273 -4.25 1.82 3.43
CA VAL A 273 -5.23 2.11 2.38
C VAL A 273 -6.61 1.53 2.67
N ASN A 274 -6.69 0.49 3.50
CA ASN A 274 -7.93 -0.17 3.92
C ASN A 274 -8.08 -0.02 5.44
N PRO A 275 -8.82 0.99 5.93
CA PRO A 275 -8.92 1.25 7.38
C PRO A 275 -9.61 0.12 8.14
N HIS A 276 -10.50 -0.65 7.50
CA HIS A 276 -11.13 -1.80 8.15
C HIS A 276 -10.10 -2.90 8.45
N VAL A 277 -9.29 -3.27 7.46
CA VAL A 277 -8.23 -4.28 7.63
C VAL A 277 -7.11 -3.76 8.53
N ASN A 278 -6.81 -2.44 8.49
CA ASN A 278 -5.87 -1.82 9.44
C ASN A 278 -6.28 -2.03 10.90
N ARG A 279 -7.56 -1.86 11.25
CA ARG A 279 -8.04 -2.10 12.63
C ARG A 279 -7.75 -3.53 13.08
N LEU A 280 -8.04 -4.51 12.22
CA LEU A 280 -7.77 -5.92 12.49
C LEU A 280 -6.27 -6.22 12.60
N LEU A 281 -5.44 -5.54 11.81
CA LEU A 281 -3.98 -5.65 11.85
C LEU A 281 -3.41 -5.09 13.16
N VAL A 282 -3.87 -3.91 13.58
CA VAL A 282 -3.50 -3.32 14.87
C VAL A 282 -3.89 -4.24 16.02
N ASP A 283 -5.10 -4.80 16.00
CA ASP A 283 -5.54 -5.75 17.02
C ASP A 283 -4.66 -7.01 17.06
N ALA A 284 -4.26 -7.54 15.91
CA ALA A 284 -3.37 -8.69 15.84
C ALA A 284 -1.98 -8.40 16.44
N VAL A 285 -1.41 -7.21 16.18
CA VAL A 285 -0.13 -6.79 16.78
C VAL A 285 -0.27 -6.69 18.30
N ILE A 286 -1.32 -6.05 18.81
CA ILE A 286 -1.55 -5.92 20.26
C ILE A 286 -1.69 -7.30 20.92
N GLN A 287 -2.49 -8.18 20.33
CA GLN A 287 -2.74 -9.53 20.84
C GLN A 287 -1.48 -10.40 20.81
N ALA A 288 -0.62 -10.24 19.82
CA ALA A 288 0.58 -11.05 19.70
C ALA A 288 1.63 -10.69 20.76
N LEU A 289 1.81 -9.39 21.05
CA LEU A 289 2.78 -8.96 22.06
C LEU A 289 2.42 -9.49 23.45
N ASP A 290 1.17 -9.30 23.89
CA ASP A 290 0.65 -9.82 25.18
C ASP A 290 1.62 -9.60 26.37
N LEU A 291 2.25 -8.42 26.42
CA LEU A 291 3.18 -8.04 27.46
C LEU A 291 2.44 -7.28 28.59
N PRO A 292 2.96 -7.29 29.82
CA PRO A 292 2.33 -6.56 30.91
C PRO A 292 2.35 -5.04 30.67
N PRO A 293 1.37 -4.28 31.19
CA PRO A 293 1.42 -2.83 31.18
C PRO A 293 2.74 -2.30 31.75
N GLY A 294 3.27 -1.24 31.13
CA GLY A 294 4.58 -0.67 31.45
C GLY A 294 5.75 -1.30 30.68
N ALA A 295 5.54 -2.42 29.97
CA ALA A 295 6.56 -2.97 29.08
C ALA A 295 7.02 -1.96 28.02
N ALA A 296 8.33 -1.95 27.76
CA ALA A 296 8.96 -1.04 26.80
C ALA A 296 8.89 -1.62 25.38
N VAL A 297 8.25 -0.89 24.46
CA VAL A 297 8.10 -1.28 23.06
C VAL A 297 8.69 -0.20 22.17
N THR A 298 9.49 -0.59 21.18
CA THR A 298 9.94 0.35 20.14
C THR A 298 9.23 0.05 18.83
N ASP A 299 8.53 1.04 18.29
CA ASP A 299 7.84 0.99 17.01
C ASP A 299 8.74 1.63 15.94
N LEU A 300 9.36 0.81 15.10
CA LEU A 300 10.25 1.24 14.03
C LEU A 300 9.45 1.41 12.75
N PHE A 301 9.70 2.52 12.04
CA PHE A 301 8.89 2.96 10.89
C PHE A 301 7.47 3.35 11.31
N CYS A 302 7.34 4.01 12.47
CA CYS A 302 6.05 4.20 13.13
C CYS A 302 5.07 5.13 12.38
N GLY A 303 5.55 5.86 11.37
CA GLY A 303 4.76 6.82 10.60
C GLY A 303 4.07 7.84 11.51
N ILE A 304 2.74 7.90 11.43
CA ILE A 304 1.91 8.81 12.25
C ILE A 304 1.46 8.19 13.59
N GLY A 305 2.06 7.06 13.99
CA GLY A 305 1.82 6.40 15.28
C GLY A 305 0.72 5.33 15.29
N ASN A 306 0.42 4.70 14.15
CA ASN A 306 -0.69 3.75 13.99
C ASN A 306 -0.67 2.61 15.03
N PHE A 307 0.47 1.93 15.18
CA PHE A 307 0.66 0.91 16.22
C PHE A 307 1.06 1.54 17.55
N SER A 308 1.95 2.54 17.50
CA SER A 308 2.48 3.21 18.69
C SER A 308 1.40 3.68 19.68
N LEU A 309 0.38 4.40 19.19
CA LEU A 309 -0.67 4.95 20.06
C LEU A 309 -1.65 3.88 20.53
N ALA A 310 -1.90 2.87 19.69
CA ALA A 310 -2.71 1.73 20.04
C ALA A 310 -2.09 0.92 21.19
N LEU A 311 -0.76 0.76 21.16
CA LEU A 311 0.02 0.15 22.23
C LEU A 311 0.07 1.03 23.49
N ALA A 312 0.35 2.32 23.34
CA ALA A 312 0.35 3.23 24.49
C ALA A 312 -1.00 3.25 25.23
N ARG A 313 -2.13 3.16 24.51
CA ARG A 313 -3.47 3.03 25.09
C ARG A 313 -3.68 1.73 25.87
N ARG A 314 -2.92 0.68 25.58
CA ARG A 314 -2.89 -0.58 26.35
C ARG A 314 -1.91 -0.54 27.53
N GLY A 315 -1.27 0.61 27.78
CA GLY A 315 -0.40 0.84 28.94
C GLY A 315 1.09 0.58 28.67
N TYR A 316 1.49 0.30 27.43
CA TYR A 316 2.90 0.16 27.07
C TYR A 316 3.66 1.49 27.15
N GLN A 317 4.97 1.43 27.37
CA GLN A 317 5.88 2.56 27.19
C GLN A 317 6.48 2.48 25.79
N VAL A 318 6.05 3.39 24.90
CA VAL A 318 6.33 3.31 23.48
C VAL A 318 7.28 4.39 23.02
N LEU A 319 8.32 3.99 22.30
CA LEU A 319 9.13 4.88 21.48
C LEU A 319 8.88 4.59 20.00
N GLY A 320 8.33 5.56 19.27
CA GLY A 320 8.19 5.51 17.82
C GLY A 320 9.36 6.18 17.10
N LEU A 321 9.96 5.49 16.13
CA LEU A 321 11.04 6.04 15.29
C LEU A 321 10.61 6.07 13.82
N GLU A 322 10.81 7.23 13.19
CA GLU A 322 10.42 7.48 11.80
C GLU A 322 11.40 8.46 11.14
N ALA A 323 11.70 8.27 9.85
CA ALA A 323 12.65 9.13 9.13
C ALA A 323 12.01 10.46 8.69
N ALA A 324 10.71 10.45 8.38
CA ALA A 324 9.98 11.63 7.97
C ALA A 324 9.60 12.52 9.17
N GLY A 325 10.26 13.68 9.29
CA GLY A 325 9.97 14.66 10.35
C GLY A 325 8.50 15.11 10.41
N GLY A 326 7.83 15.23 9.26
CA GLY A 326 6.40 15.55 9.21
C GLY A 326 5.52 14.45 9.81
N ALA A 327 5.88 13.18 9.64
CA ALA A 327 5.17 12.06 10.23
C ALA A 327 5.39 11.97 11.75
N VAL A 328 6.63 12.21 12.23
CA VAL A 328 6.93 12.33 13.67
C VAL A 328 6.16 13.47 14.33
N ALA A 329 6.07 14.63 13.68
CA ALA A 329 5.27 15.75 14.17
C ALA A 329 3.78 15.37 14.23
N ARG A 330 3.28 14.63 13.22
CA ARG A 330 1.90 14.14 13.22
C ARG A 330 1.63 13.10 14.29
N ALA A 331 2.56 12.16 14.52
CA ALA A 331 2.46 11.16 15.58
C ALA A 331 2.45 11.81 16.97
N THR A 332 3.30 12.83 17.17
CA THR A 332 3.34 13.62 18.41
C THR A 332 2.03 14.39 18.64
N HIS A 333 1.49 15.01 17.59
CA HIS A 333 0.16 15.64 17.63
C HIS A 333 -0.93 14.63 17.98
N ASN A 334 -0.93 13.46 17.34
CA ASN A 334 -1.90 12.41 17.63
C ASN A 334 -1.74 11.85 19.06
N ALA A 335 -0.53 11.79 19.61
CA ALA A 335 -0.32 11.42 21.01
C ALA A 335 -1.00 12.42 21.96
N LEU A 336 -0.81 13.73 21.72
CA LEU A 336 -1.46 14.79 22.50
C LEU A 336 -2.99 14.76 22.33
N LEU A 337 -3.48 14.56 21.10
CA LEU A 337 -4.91 14.47 20.80
C LEU A 337 -5.62 13.35 21.58
N ASN A 338 -4.89 12.28 21.91
CA ASN A 338 -5.43 11.11 22.61
C ASN A 338 -4.97 11.01 24.08
N ASP A 339 -4.34 12.05 24.63
CA ASP A 339 -3.80 12.10 25.99
C ASP A 339 -2.76 10.99 26.29
N LEU A 340 -1.90 10.67 25.32
CA LEU A 340 -0.93 9.56 25.39
C LEU A 340 0.54 10.03 25.42
N GLN A 341 0.82 11.33 25.54
CA GLN A 341 2.19 11.88 25.54
C GLN A 341 3.08 11.38 26.69
N SER A 342 2.48 10.88 27.78
CA SER A 342 3.22 10.26 28.89
C SER A 342 3.63 8.81 28.59
N HIS A 343 2.98 8.15 27.64
CA HIS A 343 3.18 6.74 27.29
C HIS A 343 3.82 6.54 25.91
N ALA A 344 3.66 7.49 24.99
CA ALA A 344 4.22 7.44 23.64
C ALA A 344 5.11 8.66 23.36
N ARG A 345 6.35 8.40 22.99
CA ARG A 345 7.32 9.41 22.52
C ARG A 345 7.75 9.09 21.10
N PHE A 346 8.08 10.11 20.33
CA PHE A 346 8.46 9.97 18.93
C PHE A 346 9.75 10.72 18.63
N ALA A 347 10.60 10.17 17.78
CA ALA A 347 11.84 10.81 17.36
C ALA A 347 12.14 10.55 15.88
N VAL A 348 12.79 11.53 15.25
CA VAL A 348 13.28 11.39 13.88
C VAL A 348 14.53 10.53 13.86
N ALA A 349 14.51 9.46 13.06
CA ALA A 349 15.65 8.57 12.87
C ALA A 349 15.63 7.94 11.48
N ASP A 350 16.76 8.00 10.77
CA ASP A 350 16.96 7.21 9.55
C ASP A 350 17.37 5.79 9.92
N LEU A 351 16.40 4.88 9.85
CA LEU A 351 16.58 3.47 10.21
C LEU A 351 17.38 2.67 9.16
N HIS A 352 17.61 3.24 7.97
CA HIS A 352 18.44 2.65 6.92
C HIS A 352 19.85 3.25 6.83
N ALA A 353 20.18 4.24 7.66
CA ALA A 353 21.53 4.81 7.74
C ALA A 353 22.60 3.74 8.07
N VAL A 354 23.80 3.90 7.52
CA VAL A 354 24.95 3.00 7.69
C VAL A 354 26.22 3.77 8.07
N GLY A 355 27.17 3.10 8.72
CA GLY A 355 28.46 3.70 9.12
C GLY A 355 28.32 4.75 10.23
N ASP A 356 29.13 5.82 10.18
CA ASP A 356 29.11 6.90 11.19
C ASP A 356 27.74 7.61 11.27
N GLN A 357 26.93 7.55 10.22
CA GLN A 357 25.57 8.09 10.23
C GLN A 357 24.59 7.22 11.03
N ALA A 358 24.87 5.92 11.21
CA ALA A 358 24.09 5.04 12.08
C ALA A 358 24.42 5.24 13.56
N ALA A 359 25.59 5.78 13.88
CA ALA A 359 26.04 6.00 15.26
C ALA A 359 25.28 7.14 15.98
N VAL A 360 24.55 7.97 15.24
CA VAL A 360 23.71 9.07 15.77
C VAL A 360 22.24 8.67 15.78
N LEU A 361 21.93 7.46 16.25
CA LEU A 361 20.56 7.15 16.66
C LEU A 361 20.35 7.74 18.06
N PRO A 362 19.50 8.77 18.25
CA PRO A 362 19.14 9.27 19.58
C PRO A 362 18.44 8.22 20.47
N SER A 363 18.32 6.98 19.97
CA SER A 363 17.53 5.87 20.49
C SER A 363 18.35 4.58 20.71
N ALA A 364 19.68 4.59 20.61
CA ALA A 364 20.50 3.39 20.87
C ALA A 364 20.24 2.81 22.28
N GLN A 365 20.11 3.68 23.29
CA GLN A 365 19.75 3.29 24.64
C GLN A 365 18.29 2.78 24.74
N ALA A 366 17.37 3.35 23.97
CA ALA A 366 15.98 2.94 23.98
C ALA A 366 15.80 1.55 23.33
N LEU A 367 16.47 1.29 22.21
CA LEU A 367 16.56 -0.04 21.59
C LEU A 367 17.17 -1.07 22.55
N ALA A 368 18.19 -0.69 23.31
CA ALA A 368 18.80 -1.55 24.33
C ALA A 368 17.86 -1.88 25.50
N SER A 369 16.84 -1.05 25.75
CA SER A 369 15.84 -1.27 26.81
C SER A 369 14.53 -1.91 26.34
N ALA A 370 14.34 -2.05 25.02
CA ALA A 370 13.10 -2.56 24.46
C ALA A 370 12.89 -4.05 24.76
N GLN A 371 11.68 -4.39 25.22
CA GLN A 371 11.23 -5.78 25.41
C GLN A 371 10.59 -6.35 24.14
N ALA A 372 10.01 -5.47 23.32
CA ALA A 372 9.48 -5.81 22.01
C ALA A 372 9.81 -4.76 20.94
N LEU A 373 9.89 -5.21 19.69
CA LEU A 373 9.90 -4.35 18.51
C LEU A 373 8.61 -4.53 17.71
N VAL A 374 8.09 -3.44 17.16
CA VAL A 374 7.12 -3.44 16.06
C VAL A 374 7.81 -2.89 14.82
N LEU A 375 7.67 -3.56 13.68
CA LEU A 375 8.26 -3.19 12.40
C LEU A 375 7.16 -3.07 11.35
N ASP A 376 7.01 -1.91 10.71
CA ASP A 376 6.18 -1.73 9.49
C ASP A 376 6.99 -1.01 8.39
N PRO A 377 8.07 -1.65 7.88
CA PRO A 377 8.99 -0.99 6.97
C PRO A 377 8.38 -0.72 5.58
N PRO A 378 9.02 0.17 4.79
CA PRO A 378 8.70 0.30 3.37
C PRO A 378 8.98 -0.99 2.59
N ARG A 379 8.60 -1.02 1.31
CA ARG A 379 8.78 -2.20 0.42
C ARG A 379 10.21 -2.73 0.33
N SER A 380 11.23 -1.98 0.74
CA SER A 380 12.62 -2.43 0.80
C SER A 380 12.94 -3.34 2.00
N GLY A 381 12.02 -3.49 2.95
CA GLY A 381 12.24 -4.25 4.19
C GLY A 381 12.87 -3.41 5.31
N ALA A 382 13.14 -4.05 6.45
CA ALA A 382 13.68 -3.42 7.65
C ALA A 382 15.12 -2.90 7.44
N GLY A 383 15.84 -3.48 6.48
CA GLY A 383 17.13 -2.98 6.01
C GLY A 383 18.32 -3.44 6.85
N PRO A 384 19.49 -2.79 6.68
CA PRO A 384 20.78 -3.36 7.09
C PRO A 384 20.97 -3.46 8.61
N ASN A 385 20.23 -2.67 9.39
CA ASN A 385 20.41 -2.57 10.84
C ASN A 385 19.58 -3.61 11.64
N LEU A 386 18.73 -4.40 10.96
CA LEU A 386 17.84 -5.35 11.62
C LEU A 386 18.58 -6.31 12.58
N ALA A 387 19.70 -6.89 12.12
CA ALA A 387 20.49 -7.81 12.92
C ALA A 387 21.07 -7.16 14.18
N ALA A 388 21.42 -5.87 14.11
CA ALA A 388 21.97 -5.11 15.22
C ALA A 388 20.89 -4.78 16.27
N TRP A 389 19.68 -4.39 15.83
CA TRP A 389 18.55 -4.17 16.74
C TRP A 389 18.18 -5.42 17.53
N CYS A 390 18.37 -6.60 16.93
CA CYS A 390 18.13 -7.89 17.57
C CYS A 390 19.16 -8.27 18.66
N GLN A 391 20.26 -7.53 18.82
CA GLN A 391 21.28 -7.80 19.84
C GLN A 391 20.92 -7.29 21.24
N SER A 392 19.83 -6.52 21.36
CA SER A 392 19.36 -6.02 22.64
C SER A 392 19.04 -7.19 23.61
N PRO A 393 19.69 -7.28 24.78
CA PRO A 393 19.52 -8.41 25.71
C PRO A 393 18.09 -8.55 26.25
N GLY A 394 17.37 -7.43 26.38
CA GLY A 394 15.99 -7.41 26.88
C GLY A 394 14.94 -7.73 25.83
N LEU A 395 15.31 -7.80 24.54
CA LEU A 395 14.35 -7.97 23.46
C LEU A 395 13.89 -9.42 23.35
N GLU A 396 12.62 -9.67 23.66
CA GLU A 396 12.02 -11.02 23.64
C GLU A 396 11.09 -11.26 22.44
N GLN A 397 10.53 -10.19 21.86
CA GLN A 397 9.44 -10.30 20.90
C GLN A 397 9.58 -9.31 19.74
N ILE A 398 9.17 -9.73 18.53
CA ILE A 398 9.14 -8.86 17.35
C ILE A 398 7.83 -9.09 16.59
N ALA A 399 7.05 -8.05 16.41
CA ALA A 399 5.91 -8.02 15.49
C ALA A 399 6.35 -7.35 14.19
N TYR A 400 6.31 -8.07 13.07
CA TYR A 400 6.72 -7.59 11.75
C TYR A 400 5.52 -7.56 10.81
N VAL A 401 5.20 -6.38 10.29
CA VAL A 401 4.20 -6.14 9.23
C VAL A 401 4.92 -5.85 7.91
N SER A 402 4.49 -6.44 6.80
CA SER A 402 5.13 -6.24 5.50
C SER A 402 4.18 -6.30 4.33
N CYS A 403 4.22 -5.28 3.49
CA CYS A 403 3.56 -5.26 2.17
C CYS A 403 4.40 -5.91 1.04
N ASN A 404 5.57 -6.47 1.36
CA ASN A 404 6.44 -7.16 0.41
C ASN A 404 6.92 -8.52 0.95
N PRO A 405 6.37 -9.64 0.46
CA PRO A 405 6.67 -10.96 1.02
C PRO A 405 8.11 -11.43 0.74
N GLU A 406 8.77 -10.93 -0.30
CA GLU A 406 10.17 -11.27 -0.61
C GLU A 406 11.14 -10.70 0.42
N THR A 407 10.95 -9.42 0.80
CA THR A 407 11.77 -8.78 1.82
C THR A 407 11.41 -9.28 3.21
N PHE A 408 10.14 -9.57 3.48
CA PHE A 408 9.72 -10.26 4.71
C PHE A 408 10.46 -11.60 4.87
N ALA A 409 10.50 -12.44 3.82
CA ALA A 409 11.20 -13.72 3.87
C ALA A 409 12.72 -13.57 4.04
N SER A 410 13.34 -12.54 3.44
CA SER A 410 14.75 -12.20 3.69
C SER A 410 15.00 -11.80 5.14
N ASP A 411 14.18 -10.90 5.67
CA ASP A 411 14.33 -10.36 7.01
C ASP A 411 14.02 -11.45 8.06
N ALA A 412 13.08 -12.35 7.79
CA ALA A 412 12.80 -13.51 8.66
C ALA A 412 14.01 -14.44 8.82
N VAL A 413 14.87 -14.60 7.81
CA VAL A 413 16.14 -15.33 7.93
C VAL A 413 17.09 -14.60 8.88
N VAL A 414 17.17 -13.27 8.79
CA VAL A 414 18.01 -12.45 9.68
C VAL A 414 17.52 -12.56 11.12
N LEU A 415 16.20 -12.50 11.34
CA LEU A 415 15.59 -12.69 12.66
C LEU A 415 15.88 -14.09 13.23
N GLY A 416 15.75 -15.13 12.39
CA GLY A 416 16.10 -16.51 12.75
C GLY A 416 17.56 -16.65 13.18
N ALA A 417 18.48 -16.07 12.41
CA ALA A 417 19.91 -16.05 12.74
C ALA A 417 20.22 -15.27 14.03
N ALA A 418 19.37 -14.32 14.42
CA ALA A 418 19.47 -13.58 15.67
C ALA A 418 18.79 -14.28 16.87
N GLY A 419 18.28 -15.51 16.69
CA GLY A 419 17.68 -16.32 17.75
C GLY A 419 16.17 -16.12 17.92
N PHE A 420 15.49 -15.54 16.93
CA PHE A 420 14.04 -15.35 16.96
C PHE A 420 13.32 -16.36 16.07
N ARG A 421 12.38 -17.10 16.64
CA ARG A 421 11.54 -18.06 15.93
C ARG A 421 10.21 -17.42 15.53
N LEU A 422 9.80 -17.62 14.28
CA LEU A 422 8.47 -17.26 13.78
C LEU A 422 7.42 -18.18 14.42
N VAL A 423 6.56 -17.63 15.28
CA VAL A 423 5.57 -18.40 16.05
C VAL A 423 4.13 -18.20 15.56
N ASP A 424 3.84 -17.08 14.88
CA ASP A 424 2.55 -16.81 14.24
C ASP A 424 2.79 -16.04 12.95
N ILE A 425 1.98 -16.32 11.93
CA ILE A 425 2.02 -15.65 10.63
C ILE A 425 0.62 -15.59 10.04
N ARG A 426 0.24 -14.44 9.48
CA ARG A 426 -1.08 -14.25 8.86
C ARG A 426 -0.98 -13.36 7.64
N VAL A 427 -1.83 -13.62 6.65
CA VAL A 427 -2.03 -12.73 5.51
C VAL A 427 -3.22 -11.83 5.77
N PHE A 428 -3.03 -10.53 5.56
CA PHE A 428 -4.06 -9.51 5.60
C PHE A 428 -4.39 -9.06 4.18
N ASP A 429 -5.67 -9.05 3.81
CA ASP A 429 -6.10 -8.57 2.51
C ASP A 429 -6.25 -7.05 2.51
N MET A 430 -5.13 -6.35 2.67
CA MET A 430 -5.07 -4.88 2.63
C MET A 430 -5.38 -4.34 1.23
N PHE A 431 -5.16 -5.15 0.19
CA PHE A 431 -5.34 -4.77 -1.22
C PHE A 431 -6.12 -5.84 -2.04
N PRO A 432 -7.42 -6.03 -1.77
CA PRO A 432 -8.28 -6.91 -2.55
C PRO A 432 -8.16 -6.66 -4.06
N HIS A 433 -8.24 -7.72 -4.87
CA HIS A 433 -8.18 -7.67 -6.34
C HIS A 433 -6.85 -7.23 -6.95
N THR A 434 -5.82 -7.01 -6.12
CA THR A 434 -4.44 -6.74 -6.55
C THR A 434 -3.53 -7.93 -6.23
N ALA A 435 -2.32 -7.92 -6.77
CA ALA A 435 -1.27 -8.87 -6.42
C ALA A 435 -0.54 -8.54 -5.10
N HIS A 436 -0.83 -7.39 -4.48
CA HIS A 436 -0.18 -7.03 -3.22
C HIS A 436 -0.67 -7.92 -2.07
N VAL A 437 0.27 -8.27 -1.20
CA VAL A 437 0.08 -9.14 -0.04
C VAL A 437 0.59 -8.36 1.17
N GLU A 438 -0.25 -8.24 2.20
CA GLU A 438 0.16 -7.73 3.50
C GLU A 438 0.38 -8.93 4.43
N THR A 439 1.57 -9.03 5.02
CA THR A 439 1.97 -10.17 5.86
C THR A 439 2.26 -9.66 7.26
N PHE A 440 1.65 -10.30 8.24
CA PHE A 440 2.02 -10.14 9.65
C PHE A 440 2.78 -11.38 10.09
N GLY A 441 3.92 -11.20 10.75
CA GLY A 441 4.67 -12.26 11.40
C GLY A 441 5.02 -11.86 12.83
N PHE A 442 4.80 -12.79 13.76
CA PHE A 442 5.21 -12.62 15.15
C PHE A 442 6.34 -13.57 15.48
N PHE A 443 7.43 -13.01 16.00
CA PHE A 443 8.63 -13.72 16.35
C PHE A 443 8.90 -13.63 17.84
N ARG A 444 9.35 -14.74 18.43
CA ARG A 444 9.77 -14.81 19.84
C ARG A 444 11.18 -15.33 19.92
N ARG A 445 11.98 -14.76 20.83
CA ARG A 445 13.32 -15.28 21.11
C ARG A 445 13.21 -16.70 21.67
N ASP A 446 13.96 -17.64 21.12
CA ASP A 446 14.08 -18.97 21.69
C ASP A 446 14.83 -18.86 23.03
N ARG A 447 14.23 -19.38 24.10
CA ARG A 447 14.80 -19.37 25.46
C ARG A 447 15.69 -20.58 25.70
#